data_AF-A0A368GTM3-F1
#
_entry.id   AF-A0A368GTM3-F1
#
_cell.length_a   1.000
_cell.length_b   1.000
_cell.length_c   1.000
_cell.angle_alpha   90.00
_cell.angle_beta   90.00
_cell.angle_gamma   90.00
#
_symmetry.space_group_name_H-M   'P 1'
#
loop_
_entity.id
_entity.type
_entity.pdbx_description
1 polymer ?
#
loop_
_entity_poly.entity_id
_entity_poly.type
_entity_poly.pdbx_seq_one_letter_code
_entity_poly.pdbx_strand_id
1 'polypeptide(L)'
;MAMEPLRILLLYAFGTLTEAKGRVESFNEVYSLAKPVTLGLAFGCVGMTSDKDREEILSLHNEYRANLTKGVTIIKIDGTKKHVLPAAKNMYELEWDCDLEAKAEDAMNMTCKYAARRRYKNYGHTKGKWQVCIKFNKPVEEYGVPGVLESWWQEGLLFDNVNRRYNEFGAENFVNMASGRNTKIGCAVKKQGQRADVYCLYDLFVCTYTDLIKFLNHIKFLNDLRPLREEAIVYEAGNGCKTDADCTTYKNSKCKPSGLCHGVPEPGYKEKSEALETTCLSEKETGMTEEIRNYLLDIHNKYRSSVARGLEPDMLGTFTPKAKKMVKLGYDCYLEKVALRTASACPPVRTDQKVFFWNIHKVSNSKMSNMEAAKEAMNAWINELRHYGIGPQNVFNQFHYWRDSDPYYALYVPTQDYAHMVVEGNDRLGCIIKDCEGEKYVHCFLGFRRTEVMGKKPYEEGMPCTKSSDCTGNVTCFAEEALCSAP
;
A
#
# COMPACT_ATOMS: atom_id res chain seq x y z
N MET A 1 -4.55 -38.04 45.74
CA MET A 1 -3.57 -38.50 44.74
C MET A 1 -4.03 -38.02 43.37
N ALA A 2 -3.11 -37.48 42.56
CA ALA A 2 -3.29 -36.76 41.28
C ALA A 2 -3.62 -35.26 41.37
N MET A 3 -2.63 -34.47 41.81
CA MET A 3 -2.57 -33.02 41.71
C MET A 3 -1.15 -32.65 41.25
N GLU A 4 -0.79 -32.97 40.00
CA GLU A 4 0.63 -32.96 39.59
C GLU A 4 1.02 -32.65 38.11
N PRO A 5 0.18 -32.06 37.23
CA PRO A 5 0.72 -31.49 35.98
C PRO A 5 0.92 -29.96 36.00
N LEU A 6 0.08 -29.21 36.74
CA LEU A 6 0.10 -27.73 36.70
C LEU A 6 1.22 -27.10 37.54
N ARG A 7 1.63 -27.74 38.63
CA ARG A 7 2.74 -27.25 39.48
C ARG A 7 4.10 -27.37 38.79
N ILE A 8 4.27 -28.38 37.93
CA ILE A 8 5.51 -28.60 37.19
C ILE A 8 5.66 -27.55 36.08
N LEU A 9 4.59 -27.20 35.37
CA LEU A 9 4.62 -26.19 34.31
C LEU A 9 4.89 -24.76 34.79
N LEU A 10 4.49 -24.40 36.02
CA LEU A 10 4.73 -23.07 36.59
C LEU A 10 6.15 -22.91 37.18
N LEU A 11 6.82 -24.01 37.57
CA LEU A 11 8.21 -23.99 38.06
C LEU A 11 9.25 -23.82 36.94
N TYR A 12 8.89 -24.05 35.68
CA TYR A 12 9.79 -23.80 34.54
C TYR A 12 9.88 -22.34 34.12
N ALA A 13 9.01 -21.45 34.63
CA ALA A 13 8.95 -20.05 34.22
C ALA A 13 9.35 -19.04 35.31
N PHE A 14 9.26 -19.37 36.60
CA PHE A 14 9.54 -18.43 37.70
C PHE A 14 10.21 -19.13 38.88
N GLY A 15 11.23 -18.48 39.47
CA GLY A 15 12.14 -19.09 40.43
C GLY A 15 11.51 -19.41 41.79
N THR A 16 10.41 -18.74 42.16
CA THR A 16 9.67 -19.06 43.39
C THR A 16 8.15 -18.84 43.27
N LEU A 17 7.38 -19.56 44.09
CA LEU A 17 5.91 -19.42 44.22
C LEU A 17 5.48 -18.02 44.71
N THR A 18 6.39 -17.30 45.37
CA THR A 18 6.18 -15.96 45.91
C THR A 18 6.19 -14.89 44.81
N GLU A 19 7.06 -15.05 43.80
CA GLU A 19 7.10 -14.16 42.61
C GLU A 19 5.84 -14.28 41.74
N ALA A 20 5.29 -15.49 41.64
CA ALA A 20 4.05 -15.74 40.89
C ALA A 20 2.83 -15.08 41.56
N LYS A 21 2.77 -15.03 42.90
CA LYS A 21 1.69 -14.36 43.65
C LYS A 21 1.78 -12.83 43.55
N GLY A 22 2.96 -12.25 43.69
CA GLY A 22 3.15 -10.79 43.65
C GLY A 22 2.75 -10.15 42.32
N ARG A 23 2.91 -10.86 41.19
CA ARG A 23 2.46 -10.37 39.87
C ARG A 23 0.96 -10.53 39.61
N VAL A 24 0.30 -11.51 40.22
CA VAL A 24 -1.16 -11.66 40.12
C VAL A 24 -1.86 -10.54 40.90
N GLU A 25 -1.30 -10.13 42.03
CA GLU A 25 -1.79 -9.00 42.81
C GLU A 25 -1.57 -7.65 42.08
N SER A 26 -0.42 -7.44 41.43
CA SER A 26 -0.22 -6.25 40.59
C SER A 26 -1.11 -6.21 39.34
N PHE A 27 -1.49 -7.38 38.81
CA PHE A 27 -2.44 -7.48 37.68
C PHE A 27 -3.86 -7.09 38.11
N ASN A 28 -4.26 -7.41 39.34
CA ASN A 28 -5.57 -7.05 39.89
C ASN A 28 -5.66 -5.57 40.31
N GLU A 29 -4.55 -4.94 40.74
CA GLU A 29 -4.54 -3.49 41.04
C GLU A 29 -4.76 -2.63 39.78
N VAL A 30 -4.19 -3.02 38.63
CA VAL A 30 -4.44 -2.35 37.33
C VAL A 30 -5.91 -2.44 36.90
N TYR A 31 -6.61 -3.52 37.28
CA TYR A 31 -8.03 -3.73 36.99
C TYR A 31 -8.99 -2.97 37.93
N SER A 32 -8.50 -2.36 39.02
CA SER A 32 -9.37 -1.77 40.06
C SER A 32 -9.78 -0.30 39.84
N LEU A 33 -9.34 0.35 38.74
CA LEU A 33 -9.73 1.73 38.42
C LEU A 33 -10.93 1.87 37.47
N ALA A 34 -11.58 0.77 37.09
CA ALA A 34 -12.82 0.82 36.31
C ALA A 34 -14.03 0.96 37.24
N LYS A 35 -14.52 2.20 37.42
CA LYS A 35 -15.94 2.45 37.71
C LYS A 35 -16.63 2.97 36.45
N PRO A 36 -17.87 2.51 36.13
CA PRO A 36 -18.49 2.72 34.83
C PRO A 36 -19.51 3.87 34.82
N VAL A 37 -19.96 4.13 33.58
CA VAL A 37 -21.19 4.83 33.13
C VAL A 37 -21.04 6.33 32.84
N THR A 38 -20.75 6.61 31.57
CA THR A 38 -21.41 7.71 30.86
C THR A 38 -22.37 7.10 29.84
N LEU A 39 -23.65 7.45 29.97
CA LEU A 39 -24.76 7.01 29.13
C LEU A 39 -24.49 7.48 27.68
N GLY A 40 -24.06 6.55 26.82
CA GLY A 40 -23.65 6.82 25.44
C GLY A 40 -24.80 7.27 24.54
N LEU A 41 -24.52 8.23 23.67
CA LEU A 41 -25.34 8.53 22.50
C LEU A 41 -25.50 7.25 21.66
N ALA A 42 -26.72 6.92 21.25
CA ALA A 42 -26.95 5.82 20.31
C ALA A 42 -26.18 6.10 19.01
N PHE A 43 -25.40 5.13 18.52
CA PHE A 43 -24.60 5.29 17.30
C PHE A 43 -25.47 5.50 16.05
N GLY A 44 -26.77 5.17 16.13
CA GLY A 44 -27.72 5.35 15.03
C GLY A 44 -27.51 4.38 13.87
N CYS A 45 -26.61 3.40 14.01
CA CYS A 45 -26.37 2.39 13.00
C CYS A 45 -27.42 1.26 13.07
N VAL A 46 -27.76 0.71 11.90
CA VAL A 46 -28.61 -0.48 11.76
C VAL A 46 -27.71 -1.64 11.35
N GLY A 47 -27.67 -2.70 12.14
CA GLY A 47 -26.75 -3.82 11.92
C GLY A 47 -26.85 -4.90 13.00
N MET A 48 -26.04 -5.94 12.86
CA MET A 48 -25.91 -7.04 13.80
C MET A 48 -25.06 -6.68 15.04
N THR A 49 -24.18 -5.68 14.93
CA THR A 49 -23.35 -5.21 16.04
C THR A 49 -24.20 -4.41 17.04
N SER A 50 -24.00 -4.64 18.34
CA SER A 50 -24.72 -3.90 19.39
C SER A 50 -24.03 -2.58 19.72
N ASP A 51 -24.76 -1.55 20.19
CA ASP A 51 -24.14 -0.27 20.59
C ASP A 51 -23.07 -0.44 21.68
N LYS A 52 -23.27 -1.41 22.59
CA LYS A 52 -22.25 -1.79 23.58
C LYS A 52 -20.96 -2.25 22.91
N ASP A 53 -21.06 -3.10 21.88
CA ASP A 53 -19.91 -3.59 21.13
C ASP A 53 -19.26 -2.48 20.29
N ARG A 54 -20.06 -1.56 19.73
CA ARG A 54 -19.53 -0.38 19.00
C ARG A 54 -18.67 0.48 19.92
N GLU A 55 -19.20 0.80 21.10
CA GLU A 55 -18.51 1.59 22.12
C GLU A 55 -17.23 0.88 22.61
N GLU A 56 -17.31 -0.40 22.92
CA GLU A 56 -16.17 -1.19 23.39
C GLU A 56 -15.05 -1.26 22.35
N ILE A 57 -15.40 -1.52 21.08
CA ILE A 57 -14.43 -1.56 19.98
C ILE A 57 -13.78 -0.19 19.79
N LEU A 58 -14.58 0.87 19.67
CA LEU A 58 -14.07 2.22 19.38
C LEU A 58 -13.16 2.72 20.51
N SER A 59 -13.60 2.53 21.76
CA SER A 59 -12.85 2.93 22.95
C SER A 59 -11.50 2.22 23.03
N LEU A 60 -11.49 0.88 22.90
CA LEU A 60 -10.23 0.11 22.99
C LEU A 60 -9.25 0.46 21.86
N HIS A 61 -9.73 0.65 20.63
CA HIS A 61 -8.86 1.09 19.54
C HIS A 61 -8.22 2.45 19.83
N ASN A 62 -9.02 3.44 20.24
CA ASN A 62 -8.51 4.77 20.52
C ASN A 62 -7.61 4.81 21.75
N GLU A 63 -7.86 3.97 22.75
CA GLU A 63 -6.96 3.81 23.90
C GLU A 63 -5.60 3.26 23.47
N TYR A 64 -5.58 2.17 22.69
CA TYR A 64 -4.35 1.59 22.16
C TYR A 64 -3.55 2.59 21.33
N ARG A 65 -4.24 3.34 20.45
CA ARG A 65 -3.64 4.39 19.61
C ARG A 65 -3.10 5.54 20.47
N ALA A 66 -3.85 6.02 21.46
CA ALA A 66 -3.42 7.08 22.37
C ALA A 66 -2.18 6.65 23.16
N ASN A 67 -2.12 5.39 23.60
CA ASN A 67 -0.97 4.86 24.32
C ASN A 67 0.30 4.82 23.45
N LEU A 68 0.19 4.63 22.14
CA LEU A 68 1.33 4.79 21.21
C LEU A 68 1.84 6.23 21.15
N THR A 69 1.03 7.24 21.47
CA THR A 69 1.47 8.65 21.37
C THR A 69 2.26 9.15 22.58
N LYS A 70 2.19 8.42 23.70
CA LYS A 70 2.71 8.85 25.02
C LYS A 70 4.18 8.50 25.26
N GLY A 71 4.87 7.94 24.27
CA GLY A 71 6.26 7.50 24.39
C GLY A 71 6.44 6.06 23.93
N VAL A 72 7.39 5.36 24.56
CA VAL A 72 7.68 3.97 24.22
C VAL A 72 6.64 3.04 24.83
N THR A 73 5.87 2.33 24.01
CA THR A 73 4.90 1.33 24.47
C THR A 73 5.57 -0.04 24.59
N ILE A 74 5.54 -0.66 25.77
CA ILE A 74 6.06 -2.03 25.97
C ILE A 74 4.96 -3.03 25.63
N ILE A 75 5.13 -3.85 24.59
CA ILE A 75 4.16 -4.87 24.19
C ILE A 75 4.36 -6.16 24.99
N LYS A 76 5.63 -6.52 25.26
CA LYS A 76 5.99 -7.71 26.03
C LYS A 76 7.37 -7.58 26.65
N ILE A 77 7.56 -8.30 27.77
CA ILE A 77 8.85 -8.50 28.42
C ILE A 77 9.17 -10.01 28.34
N ASP A 78 10.27 -10.37 27.70
CA ASP A 78 10.78 -11.74 27.63
C ASP A 78 12.17 -11.80 28.28
N GLY A 79 12.19 -12.24 29.55
CA GLY A 79 13.37 -12.12 30.42
C GLY A 79 13.82 -10.66 30.57
N THR A 80 15.00 -10.33 30.04
CA THR A 80 15.57 -8.96 30.04
C THR A 80 15.26 -8.15 28.78
N LYS A 81 14.69 -8.77 27.73
CA LYS A 81 14.36 -8.08 26.47
C LYS A 81 12.97 -7.46 26.55
N LYS A 82 12.89 -6.15 26.31
CA LYS A 82 11.61 -5.42 26.16
C LYS A 82 11.30 -5.25 24.69
N HIS A 83 10.16 -5.78 24.25
CA HIS A 83 9.61 -5.49 22.92
C HIS A 83 8.86 -4.17 23.01
N VAL A 84 9.36 -3.18 22.28
CA VAL A 84 8.90 -1.79 22.38
C VAL A 84 8.43 -1.26 21.04
N LEU A 85 7.31 -0.55 21.06
CA LEU A 85 6.85 0.27 19.94
C LEU A 85 7.32 1.71 20.16
N PRO A 86 7.95 2.33 19.15
CA PRO A 86 8.27 3.75 19.21
C PRO A 86 7.00 4.59 19.30
N ALA A 87 7.16 5.80 19.85
CA ALA A 87 6.06 6.75 19.94
C ALA A 87 5.53 7.14 18.54
N ALA A 88 4.23 7.38 18.45
CA ALA A 88 3.56 7.81 17.24
C ALA A 88 3.20 9.31 17.26
N LYS A 89 3.69 10.06 16.26
CA LYS A 89 3.13 11.37 15.90
C LYS A 89 2.10 11.20 14.78
N ASN A 90 1.27 12.22 14.56
CA ASN A 90 0.23 12.19 13.51
C ASN A 90 -0.70 10.96 13.61
N MET A 91 -1.03 10.53 14.83
CA MET A 91 -1.94 9.41 15.09
C MET A 91 -3.36 9.94 15.25
N TYR A 92 -4.28 9.54 14.38
CA TYR A 92 -5.65 10.06 14.37
C TYR A 92 -6.59 9.24 15.25
N GLU A 93 -7.50 9.92 15.93
CA GLU A 93 -8.65 9.33 16.60
C GLU A 93 -9.58 8.70 15.56
N LEU A 94 -10.03 7.48 15.84
CA LEU A 94 -11.03 6.80 15.03
C LEU A 94 -12.43 7.23 15.47
N GLU A 95 -13.31 7.39 14.49
CA GLU A 95 -14.75 7.53 14.66
C GLU A 95 -15.47 6.32 14.09
N TRP A 96 -16.64 6.01 14.65
CA TRP A 96 -17.48 4.94 14.12
C TRP A 96 -18.18 5.37 12.83
N ASP A 97 -18.18 4.52 11.81
CA ASP A 97 -18.83 4.74 10.53
C ASP A 97 -19.80 3.59 10.20
N CYS A 98 -21.09 3.90 10.17
CA CYS A 98 -22.13 2.89 9.93
C CYS A 98 -22.04 2.26 8.52
N ASP A 99 -21.50 2.97 7.53
CA ASP A 99 -21.33 2.43 6.18
C ASP A 99 -20.16 1.43 6.13
N LEU A 100 -19.10 1.66 6.91
CA LEU A 100 -18.02 0.68 7.09
C LEU A 100 -18.51 -0.54 7.88
N GLU A 101 -19.36 -0.34 8.88
CA GLU A 101 -20.01 -1.43 9.61
C GLU A 101 -20.83 -2.32 8.67
N ALA A 102 -21.72 -1.74 7.86
CA ALA A 102 -22.53 -2.49 6.90
C ALA A 102 -21.67 -3.29 5.89
N LYS A 103 -20.55 -2.70 5.42
CA LYS A 103 -19.58 -3.39 4.55
C LYS A 103 -18.85 -4.53 5.29
N ALA A 104 -18.54 -4.34 6.58
CA ALA A 104 -17.92 -5.37 7.41
C ALA A 104 -18.88 -6.56 7.64
N GLU A 105 -20.17 -6.29 7.78
CA GLU A 105 -21.21 -7.33 7.89
C GLU A 105 -21.33 -8.14 6.59
N ASP A 106 -21.40 -7.45 5.45
CA ASP A 106 -21.37 -8.10 4.14
C ASP A 106 -20.10 -8.95 3.97
N ALA A 107 -18.93 -8.40 4.31
CA ALA A 107 -17.65 -9.10 4.26
C ALA A 107 -17.61 -10.35 5.16
N MET A 108 -18.19 -10.28 6.36
CA MET A 108 -18.28 -11.40 7.30
C MET A 108 -19.14 -12.55 6.76
N ASN A 109 -20.18 -12.22 5.99
CA ASN A 109 -21.10 -13.21 5.41
C ASN A 109 -20.58 -13.86 4.11
N MET A 110 -19.44 -13.42 3.58
CA MET A 110 -18.84 -14.03 2.38
C MET A 110 -18.15 -15.37 2.67
N THR A 111 -18.47 -16.38 1.87
CA THR A 111 -17.96 -17.75 2.04
C THR A 111 -16.59 -17.97 1.38
N CYS A 112 -16.22 -17.18 0.37
CA CYS A 112 -14.93 -17.29 -0.31
C CYS A 112 -13.83 -16.49 0.42
N LYS A 113 -12.69 -17.14 0.65
CA LYS A 113 -11.53 -16.63 1.42
C LYS A 113 -11.01 -15.24 0.98
N TYR A 114 -11.26 -14.82 -0.26
CA TYR A 114 -10.77 -13.56 -0.82
C TYR A 114 -11.88 -12.64 -1.38
N ALA A 115 -13.15 -13.02 -1.27
CA ALA A 115 -14.24 -12.22 -1.83
C ALA A 115 -14.34 -10.84 -1.19
N ALA A 116 -14.24 -10.78 0.15
CA ALA A 116 -14.27 -9.53 0.90
C ALA A 116 -13.13 -8.57 0.47
N ARG A 117 -11.89 -9.08 0.40
CA ARG A 117 -10.73 -8.28 -0.03
C ARG A 117 -10.85 -7.79 -1.47
N ARG A 118 -11.44 -8.56 -2.37
CA ARG A 118 -11.67 -8.12 -3.76
C ARG A 118 -12.73 -7.03 -3.87
N ARG A 119 -13.84 -7.18 -3.14
CA ARG A 119 -14.96 -6.25 -3.16
C ARG A 119 -14.63 -4.94 -2.45
N TYR A 120 -13.92 -5.03 -1.33
CA TYR A 120 -13.59 -3.91 -0.44
C TYR A 120 -12.08 -3.59 -0.46
N LYS A 121 -11.43 -3.76 -1.62
CA LYS A 121 -9.98 -3.65 -1.82
C LYS A 121 -9.33 -2.31 -1.40
N ASN A 122 -10.14 -1.28 -1.17
CA ASN A 122 -9.68 0.06 -0.80
C ASN A 122 -9.75 0.30 0.72
N TYR A 123 -10.12 -0.69 1.52
CA TYR A 123 -10.28 -0.58 2.97
C TYR A 123 -9.29 -1.47 3.70
N GLY A 124 -8.85 -1.04 4.89
CA GLY A 124 -8.10 -1.89 5.80
C GLY A 124 -8.99 -3.01 6.33
N HIS A 125 -8.45 -4.22 6.50
CA HIS A 125 -9.22 -5.40 6.90
C HIS A 125 -8.61 -6.03 8.16
N THR A 126 -9.43 -6.22 9.19
CA THR A 126 -9.08 -7.12 10.30
C THR A 126 -10.14 -8.17 10.50
N LYS A 127 -9.70 -9.38 10.87
CA LYS A 127 -10.59 -10.51 11.14
C LYS A 127 -10.02 -11.37 12.24
N GLY A 128 -10.86 -11.72 13.19
CA GLY A 128 -10.48 -12.47 14.37
C GLY A 128 -11.65 -13.24 14.93
N LYS A 129 -11.31 -14.24 15.72
CA LYS A 129 -12.27 -15.00 16.51
C LYS A 129 -11.70 -15.26 17.88
N TRP A 130 -12.54 -15.18 18.88
CA TRP A 130 -12.23 -15.56 20.25
C TRP A 130 -13.14 -16.69 20.67
N GLN A 131 -12.59 -17.73 21.28
CA GLN A 131 -13.35 -18.85 21.81
C GLN A 131 -12.73 -19.34 23.10
N VAL A 132 -13.52 -19.38 24.18
CA VAL A 132 -13.07 -19.85 25.49
C VAL A 132 -13.44 -21.33 25.67
N CYS A 133 -12.54 -22.10 26.28
CA CYS A 133 -12.87 -23.46 26.75
C CYS A 133 -13.95 -23.37 27.84
N ILE A 134 -15.05 -24.12 27.68
CA ILE A 134 -16.25 -24.11 28.54
C ILE A 134 -15.92 -24.20 30.06
N LYS A 135 -14.80 -24.84 30.42
CA LYS A 135 -14.32 -24.97 31.81
C LYS A 135 -14.00 -23.65 32.54
N PHE A 136 -13.73 -22.55 31.83
CA PHE A 136 -13.31 -21.28 32.46
C PHE A 136 -14.45 -20.27 32.69
N ASN A 137 -15.67 -20.60 32.27
CA ASN A 137 -16.95 -19.90 32.54
C ASN A 137 -16.92 -18.35 32.49
N LYS A 138 -16.17 -17.77 31.55
CA LYS A 138 -16.21 -16.31 31.30
C LYS A 138 -17.29 -16.00 30.24
N PRO A 139 -18.17 -15.01 30.45
CA PRO A 139 -19.20 -14.67 29.48
C PRO A 139 -18.60 -14.04 28.21
N VAL A 140 -19.06 -14.46 27.03
CA VAL A 140 -18.56 -13.96 25.73
C VAL A 140 -18.94 -12.49 25.52
N GLU A 141 -19.97 -12.02 26.21
CA GLU A 141 -20.47 -10.64 26.24
C GLU A 141 -19.55 -9.67 26.96
N GLU A 142 -18.59 -10.17 27.74
CA GLU A 142 -17.60 -9.39 28.50
C GLU A 142 -16.18 -9.57 27.96
N TYR A 143 -15.83 -10.78 27.47
CA TYR A 143 -14.45 -11.09 27.07
C TYR A 143 -14.28 -11.39 25.58
N GLY A 144 -15.38 -11.59 24.84
CA GLY A 144 -15.31 -12.01 23.44
C GLY A 144 -14.64 -10.97 22.55
N VAL A 145 -15.21 -9.76 22.52
CA VAL A 145 -14.68 -8.65 21.71
C VAL A 145 -13.32 -8.17 22.23
N PRO A 146 -13.13 -7.89 23.54
CA PRO A 146 -11.82 -7.49 24.06
C PRO A 146 -10.72 -8.51 23.77
N GLY A 147 -11.02 -9.81 23.90
CA GLY A 147 -10.04 -10.87 23.60
C GLY A 147 -9.62 -10.92 22.13
N VAL A 148 -10.53 -10.63 21.19
CA VAL A 148 -10.15 -10.50 19.77
C VAL A 148 -9.23 -9.29 19.57
N LEU A 149 -9.59 -8.12 20.10
CA LEU A 149 -8.82 -6.89 19.92
C LEU A 149 -7.45 -6.96 20.58
N GLU A 150 -7.36 -7.55 21.77
CA GLU A 150 -6.09 -7.81 22.44
C GLU A 150 -5.20 -8.75 21.61
N SER A 151 -5.78 -9.84 21.08
CA SER A 151 -5.05 -10.75 20.20
C SER A 151 -4.51 -10.05 18.96
N TRP A 152 -5.29 -9.14 18.35
CA TRP A 152 -4.85 -8.35 17.21
C TRP A 152 -3.73 -7.39 17.58
N TRP A 153 -3.84 -6.70 18.73
CA TRP A 153 -2.83 -5.76 19.18
C TRP A 153 -1.51 -6.44 19.54
N GLN A 154 -1.56 -7.64 20.13
CA GLN A 154 -0.38 -8.45 20.45
C GLN A 154 0.40 -8.91 19.22
N GLU A 155 -0.21 -8.90 18.02
CA GLU A 155 0.53 -9.15 16.78
C GLU A 155 1.65 -8.12 16.53
N GLY A 156 1.60 -6.95 17.19
CA GLY A 156 2.69 -5.98 17.20
C GLY A 156 4.05 -6.53 17.68
N LEU A 157 4.08 -7.71 18.31
CA LEU A 157 5.32 -8.43 18.61
C LEU A 157 6.10 -8.87 17.36
N LEU A 158 5.40 -9.08 16.25
CA LEU A 158 5.97 -9.45 14.95
C LEU A 158 6.24 -8.21 14.08
N PHE A 159 5.98 -7.01 14.60
CA PHE A 159 6.14 -5.76 13.86
C PHE A 159 7.61 -5.30 13.88
N ASP A 160 8.12 -4.91 12.70
CA ASP A 160 9.42 -4.25 12.58
C ASP A 160 9.35 -2.87 13.22
N ASN A 161 9.80 -2.76 14.47
CA ASN A 161 9.77 -1.52 15.23
C ASN A 161 10.85 -0.50 14.82
N VAL A 162 11.88 -0.93 14.08
CA VAL A 162 12.98 -0.08 13.61
C VAL A 162 12.50 0.72 12.40
N ASN A 163 12.01 0.03 11.38
CA ASN A 163 11.53 0.66 10.16
C ASN A 163 10.03 1.00 10.21
N ARG A 164 9.29 0.48 11.21
CA ARG A 164 7.82 0.61 11.35
C ARG A 164 7.07 0.11 10.13
N ARG A 165 7.54 -0.99 9.53
CA ARG A 165 7.00 -1.53 8.27
C ARG A 165 6.24 -2.83 8.48
N TYR A 166 5.22 -3.05 7.67
CA TYR A 166 4.61 -4.37 7.52
C TYR A 166 5.50 -5.27 6.66
N ASN A 167 6.16 -6.25 7.27
CA ASN A 167 7.00 -7.24 6.58
C ASN A 167 6.51 -8.69 6.77
N GLU A 168 5.56 -8.95 7.67
CA GLU A 168 5.15 -10.30 8.06
C GLU A 168 3.62 -10.49 8.10
N PHE A 169 3.16 -11.65 7.60
CA PHE A 169 1.74 -12.05 7.57
C PHE A 169 1.08 -12.00 8.96
N GLY A 170 1.86 -12.21 10.02
CA GLY A 170 1.36 -12.35 11.39
C GLY A 170 0.91 -11.05 12.07
N ALA A 171 1.14 -9.87 11.46
CA ALA A 171 0.80 -8.56 12.03
C ALA A 171 -0.29 -7.78 11.28
N GLU A 172 -1.06 -8.44 10.41
CA GLU A 172 -2.06 -7.79 9.56
C GLU A 172 -3.13 -7.07 10.40
N ASN A 173 -3.55 -7.64 11.53
CA ASN A 173 -4.56 -6.99 12.34
C ASN A 173 -3.98 -5.79 13.08
N PHE A 174 -2.80 -5.95 13.67
CA PHE A 174 -2.10 -4.86 14.35
C PHE A 174 -1.88 -3.64 13.44
N VAL A 175 -1.42 -3.83 12.19
CA VAL A 175 -1.12 -2.70 11.32
C VAL A 175 -2.34 -1.87 10.95
N ASN A 176 -3.51 -2.49 10.84
CA ASN A 176 -4.75 -1.76 10.60
C ASN A 176 -5.22 -1.02 11.86
N MET A 177 -5.09 -1.63 13.04
CA MET A 177 -5.41 -0.97 14.31
C MET A 177 -4.50 0.23 14.60
N ALA A 178 -3.19 0.08 14.33
CA ALA A 178 -2.16 1.08 14.63
C ALA A 178 -1.94 2.09 13.50
N SER A 179 -2.65 1.98 12.37
CA SER A 179 -2.50 2.89 11.21
C SER A 179 -2.79 4.33 11.60
N GLY A 180 -1.76 5.17 11.70
CA GLY A 180 -1.85 6.55 12.19
C GLY A 180 -2.82 7.41 11.40
N ARG A 181 -3.06 7.08 10.13
CA ARG A 181 -3.87 7.90 9.21
C ARG A 181 -5.35 7.53 9.21
N ASN A 182 -5.74 6.34 9.67
CA ASN A 182 -7.14 5.94 9.70
C ASN A 182 -7.92 6.91 10.61
N THR A 183 -9.08 7.36 10.13
CA THR A 183 -9.99 8.25 10.88
C THR A 183 -11.33 7.60 11.17
N LYS A 184 -11.64 6.49 10.49
CA LYS A 184 -12.90 5.78 10.65
C LYS A 184 -12.72 4.29 10.76
N ILE A 185 -13.61 3.68 11.53
CA ILE A 185 -13.73 2.24 11.70
C ILE A 185 -15.21 1.84 11.68
N GLY A 186 -15.50 0.67 11.11
CA GLY A 186 -16.79 0.01 11.29
C GLY A 186 -16.60 -1.48 11.37
N CYS A 187 -17.26 -2.14 12.32
CA CYS A 187 -17.06 -3.56 12.59
C CYS A 187 -18.37 -4.34 12.70
N ALA A 188 -18.33 -5.56 12.17
CA ALA A 188 -19.35 -6.58 12.38
C ALA A 188 -18.94 -7.49 13.54
N VAL A 189 -19.88 -7.76 14.45
CA VAL A 189 -19.69 -8.65 15.60
C VAL A 189 -20.74 -9.76 15.59
N LYS A 190 -20.29 -11.01 15.58
CA LYS A 190 -21.16 -12.19 15.67
C LYS A 190 -20.80 -13.04 16.88
N LYS A 191 -21.73 -13.15 17.83
CA LYS A 191 -21.58 -13.99 19.03
C LYS A 191 -22.43 -15.26 18.89
N GLN A 192 -21.83 -16.42 19.12
CA GLN A 192 -22.50 -17.73 19.07
C GLN A 192 -21.98 -18.63 20.19
N GLY A 193 -22.80 -18.87 21.23
CA GLY A 193 -22.37 -19.61 22.41
C GLY A 193 -21.17 -18.93 23.08
N GLN A 194 -20.05 -19.65 23.22
CA GLN A 194 -18.79 -19.14 23.82
C GLN A 194 -17.78 -18.61 22.79
N ARG A 195 -18.27 -18.20 21.61
CA ARG A 195 -17.45 -17.70 20.50
C ARG A 195 -17.89 -16.30 20.08
N ALA A 196 -16.94 -15.40 19.90
CA ALA A 196 -17.11 -14.11 19.25
C ALA A 196 -16.28 -14.08 17.97
N ASP A 197 -16.90 -13.73 16.85
CA ASP A 197 -16.22 -13.39 15.59
C ASP A 197 -16.33 -11.88 15.38
N VAL A 198 -15.20 -11.22 15.09
CA VAL A 198 -15.14 -9.79 14.81
C VAL A 198 -14.47 -9.57 13.47
N TYR A 199 -15.05 -8.69 12.66
CA TYR A 199 -14.49 -8.23 11.40
C TYR A 199 -14.57 -6.72 11.35
N CYS A 200 -13.46 -6.02 11.18
CA CYS A 200 -13.46 -4.56 11.04
C CYS A 200 -12.96 -4.13 9.67
N LEU A 201 -13.52 -3.01 9.21
CA LEU A 201 -13.02 -2.24 8.10
C LEU A 201 -12.58 -0.86 8.58
N TYR A 202 -11.53 -0.35 7.92
CA TYR A 202 -10.98 0.98 8.16
C TYR A 202 -11.01 1.76 6.85
N ASP A 203 -11.16 3.08 6.94
CA ASP A 203 -11.29 4.00 5.80
C ASP A 203 -10.10 3.99 4.82
N LEU A 204 -8.89 3.64 5.27
CA LEU A 204 -7.70 3.57 4.41
C LEU A 204 -7.18 2.14 4.28
N PHE A 205 -6.62 1.83 3.11
CA PHE A 205 -5.99 0.54 2.83
C PHE A 205 -4.51 0.59 3.17
N VAL A 206 -4.11 -0.10 4.24
CA VAL A 206 -2.70 -0.40 4.46
C VAL A 206 -2.31 -1.55 3.53
N CYS A 207 -1.46 -1.29 2.52
CA CYS A 207 -1.01 -2.32 1.59
C CYS A 207 -0.38 -3.53 2.31
N THR A 208 -1.15 -4.60 2.48
CA THR A 208 -0.65 -5.89 2.96
C THR A 208 -0.22 -6.73 1.75
N TYR A 209 1.06 -7.08 1.70
CA TYR A 209 1.80 -7.76 0.62
C TYR A 209 1.25 -9.14 0.14
N THR A 210 0.10 -9.60 0.60
CA THR A 210 -0.23 -11.04 0.63
C THR A 210 -1.16 -11.53 -0.48
N ASP A 211 -1.73 -10.66 -1.31
CA ASP A 211 -2.53 -11.11 -2.46
C ASP A 211 -1.67 -11.56 -3.67
N LEU A 212 -0.37 -11.24 -3.71
CA LEU A 212 0.53 -11.64 -4.80
C LEU A 212 1.38 -12.90 -4.51
N ILE A 213 1.70 -13.18 -3.23
CA ILE A 213 2.70 -14.20 -2.86
C ILE A 213 2.16 -15.62 -2.82
N LYS A 214 0.88 -15.86 -2.50
CA LYS A 214 0.38 -17.24 -2.38
C LYS A 214 0.44 -18.04 -3.68
N PHE A 215 0.62 -17.38 -4.82
CA PHE A 215 0.85 -18.02 -6.11
C PHE A 215 2.34 -18.38 -6.37
N LEU A 216 3.29 -17.89 -5.57
CA LEU A 216 4.73 -17.91 -5.91
C LEU A 216 5.63 -18.67 -4.93
N ASN A 217 5.07 -19.29 -3.89
CA ASN A 217 5.81 -20.04 -2.85
C ASN A 217 6.47 -21.35 -3.33
N HIS A 218 6.80 -21.49 -4.61
CA HIS A 218 7.64 -22.58 -5.10
C HIS A 218 9.02 -22.17 -5.62
N ILE A 219 9.41 -20.90 -5.50
CA ILE A 219 10.72 -20.45 -5.99
C ILE A 219 11.46 -19.71 -4.88
N LYS A 220 12.55 -20.32 -4.44
CA LYS A 220 13.47 -19.89 -3.36
C LYS A 220 14.33 -18.66 -3.74
N PHE A 221 13.86 -17.81 -4.65
CA PHE A 221 14.66 -16.78 -5.32
C PHE A 221 14.03 -15.38 -5.28
N LEU A 222 13.28 -15.05 -4.22
CA LEU A 222 12.51 -13.81 -4.12
C LEU A 222 12.75 -13.01 -2.83
N ASN A 223 14.02 -12.90 -2.39
CA ASN A 223 14.37 -11.93 -1.35
C ASN A 223 14.53 -10.49 -1.89
N ASP A 224 14.63 -10.30 -3.22
CA ASP A 224 14.95 -9.01 -3.84
C ASP A 224 13.79 -8.33 -4.59
N LEU A 225 12.58 -8.91 -4.60
CA LEU A 225 11.39 -8.24 -5.13
C LEU A 225 10.55 -7.61 -4.01
N ARG A 226 11.11 -6.61 -3.32
CA ARG A 226 10.33 -5.68 -2.50
C ARG A 226 9.91 -4.50 -3.39
N PRO A 227 8.71 -4.50 -4.01
CA PRO A 227 8.12 -3.27 -4.53
C PRO A 227 7.80 -2.40 -3.32
N LEU A 228 8.80 -1.62 -2.94
CA LEU A 228 8.71 -0.60 -1.95
C LEU A 228 7.82 0.49 -2.55
N ARG A 229 6.49 0.44 -2.33
CA ARG A 229 5.86 1.66 -1.77
C ARG A 229 6.76 2.05 -0.63
N GLU A 230 7.06 3.34 -0.50
CA GLU A 230 7.50 3.88 0.78
C GLU A 230 6.84 3.01 1.84
N GLU A 231 7.67 2.20 2.52
CA GLU A 231 7.48 1.79 3.87
C GLU A 231 6.02 2.00 4.30
N ALA A 232 5.18 0.96 4.35
CA ALA A 232 3.86 1.06 4.97
C ALA A 232 4.08 1.38 6.46
N ILE A 233 4.55 2.60 6.73
CA ILE A 233 4.80 3.22 8.00
C ILE A 233 3.43 3.30 8.58
N VAL A 234 3.15 2.31 9.42
CA VAL A 234 1.89 2.16 10.12
C VAL A 234 1.62 3.47 10.86
N TYR A 235 2.64 4.06 11.47
CA TYR A 235 2.61 5.40 12.04
C TYR A 235 4.00 6.05 12.02
N GLU A 236 4.04 7.38 11.98
CA GLU A 236 5.30 8.13 11.99
C GLU A 236 5.90 8.17 13.39
N ALA A 237 7.23 8.00 13.50
CA ALA A 237 7.91 8.12 14.79
C ALA A 237 7.86 9.57 15.28
N GLY A 238 7.47 9.75 16.54
CA GLY A 238 7.42 11.04 17.21
C GLY A 238 6.43 11.02 18.37
N ASN A 239 6.38 12.09 19.14
CA ASN A 239 5.40 12.19 20.22
C ASN A 239 4.02 12.57 19.66
N GLY A 240 2.97 12.26 20.42
CA GLY A 240 1.62 12.75 20.16
C GLY A 240 1.55 14.26 20.00
N CYS A 241 0.46 14.71 19.38
CA CYS A 241 0.23 16.14 19.22
C CYS A 241 0.13 16.83 20.59
N LYS A 242 0.58 18.09 20.66
CA LYS A 242 0.34 18.98 21.80
C LYS A 242 -0.53 20.16 21.41
N THR A 243 -0.47 20.54 20.14
CA THR A 243 -1.21 21.64 19.52
C THR A 243 -1.77 21.19 18.18
N ASP A 244 -2.76 21.91 17.67
CA ASP A 244 -3.35 21.64 16.35
C ASP A 244 -2.31 21.62 15.22
N ALA A 245 -1.24 22.41 15.35
CA ALA A 245 -0.16 22.48 14.36
C ALA A 245 0.67 21.20 14.25
N ASP A 246 0.66 20.34 15.28
CA ASP A 246 1.35 19.06 15.27
C ASP A 246 0.62 18.00 14.44
N CYS A 247 -0.64 18.26 14.07
CA CYS A 247 -1.48 17.37 13.26
C CYS A 247 -1.40 17.75 11.79
N THR A 248 -0.43 17.17 11.09
CA THR A 248 -0.06 17.60 9.73
C THR A 248 -0.66 16.75 8.61
N THR A 249 -1.24 15.58 8.92
CA THR A 249 -1.77 14.66 7.89
C THR A 249 -2.98 15.21 7.15
N TYR A 250 -3.98 15.74 7.87
CA TYR A 250 -5.17 16.36 7.28
C TYR A 250 -5.23 17.83 7.67
N LYS A 251 -5.57 18.71 6.72
CA LYS A 251 -5.65 20.14 7.02
C LYS A 251 -6.75 20.41 8.04
N ASN A 252 -6.54 21.46 8.85
CA ASN A 252 -7.46 21.89 9.90
C ASN A 252 -7.74 20.85 10.99
N SER A 253 -6.85 19.85 11.13
CA SER A 253 -6.93 18.88 12.21
C SER A 253 -6.74 19.53 13.58
N LYS A 254 -7.37 18.94 14.59
CA LYS A 254 -7.33 19.36 15.99
C LYS A 254 -6.55 18.37 16.81
N CYS A 255 -5.79 18.85 17.78
CA CYS A 255 -5.15 17.98 18.76
C CYS A 255 -6.09 17.73 19.94
N LYS A 256 -6.30 16.46 20.30
CA LYS A 256 -7.10 16.06 21.47
C LYS A 256 -6.19 15.92 22.71
N PRO A 257 -6.73 16.07 23.94
CA PRO A 257 -5.97 15.87 25.18
C PRO A 257 -5.32 14.49 25.32
N SER A 258 -5.81 13.48 24.59
CA SER A 258 -5.24 12.14 24.53
C SER A 258 -3.90 12.06 23.79
N GLY A 259 -3.48 13.11 23.09
CA GLY A 259 -2.33 13.13 22.18
C GLY A 259 -2.65 12.68 20.74
N LEU A 260 -3.92 12.33 20.49
CA LEU A 260 -4.44 11.98 19.17
C LEU A 260 -4.85 13.22 18.37
N CYS A 261 -4.64 13.16 17.06
CA CYS A 261 -5.19 14.12 16.11
C CYS A 261 -6.64 13.78 15.78
N HIS A 262 -7.43 14.79 15.45
CA HIS A 262 -8.83 14.64 15.06
C HIS A 262 -9.09 15.51 13.84
N GLY A 263 -9.51 14.89 12.75
CA GLY A 263 -9.73 15.54 11.47
C GLY A 263 -10.18 14.51 10.45
N VAL A 264 -10.81 14.97 9.38
CA VAL A 264 -11.27 14.11 8.29
C VAL A 264 -10.40 14.34 7.04
N PRO A 265 -10.19 13.31 6.22
CA PRO A 265 -9.58 13.48 4.91
C PRO A 265 -10.37 14.50 4.07
N GLU A 266 -9.69 15.42 3.38
CA GLU A 266 -10.35 16.39 2.48
C GLU A 266 -11.10 15.65 1.34
N PRO A 267 -12.21 16.17 0.78
CA PRO A 267 -12.83 15.60 -0.41
C PRO A 267 -11.81 15.49 -1.55
N GLY A 268 -11.58 14.27 -2.06
CA GLY A 268 -10.51 14.01 -3.03
C GLY A 268 -9.13 13.73 -2.43
N TYR A 269 -9.02 13.53 -1.11
CA TYR A 269 -7.83 13.01 -0.45
C TYR A 269 -7.46 11.67 -1.08
N LYS A 270 -6.39 11.72 -1.86
CA LYS A 270 -5.66 10.56 -2.35
C LYS A 270 -4.63 10.22 -1.28
N GLU A 271 -4.53 8.95 -0.89
CA GLU A 271 -3.44 8.52 -0.01
C GLU A 271 -2.11 9.09 -0.52
N LYS A 272 -1.12 9.31 0.34
CA LYS A 272 0.23 9.73 -0.10
C LYS A 272 0.84 8.79 -1.17
N SER A 273 0.34 7.56 -1.25
CA SER A 273 0.65 6.56 -2.29
C SER A 273 0.01 6.82 -3.67
N GLU A 274 -0.82 7.86 -3.74
CA GLU A 274 -1.63 8.36 -4.85
C GLU A 274 -1.48 9.90 -5.05
N ALA A 275 -0.63 10.58 -4.26
CA ALA A 275 -0.07 11.89 -4.61
C ALA A 275 1.28 11.72 -5.31
N LEU A 276 1.64 12.63 -6.22
CA LEU A 276 3.01 12.67 -6.77
C LEU A 276 3.96 13.10 -5.67
N GLU A 277 5.01 12.32 -5.39
CA GLU A 277 6.07 12.79 -4.51
C GLU A 277 6.92 13.81 -5.28
N THR A 278 7.08 15.02 -4.73
CA THR A 278 7.83 16.12 -5.36
C THR A 278 9.27 16.22 -4.89
N THR A 279 9.64 15.53 -3.81
CA THR A 279 10.98 15.60 -3.22
C THR A 279 11.83 14.41 -3.66
N CYS A 280 12.61 14.64 -4.72
CA CYS A 280 13.48 13.64 -5.32
C CYS A 280 14.83 13.54 -4.59
N LEU A 281 15.58 12.47 -4.88
CA LEU A 281 16.93 12.28 -4.37
C LEU A 281 17.93 13.19 -5.10
N SER A 282 19.14 13.29 -4.55
CA SER A 282 20.19 14.10 -5.15
C SER A 282 20.73 13.46 -6.44
N GLU A 283 21.29 14.27 -7.35
CA GLU A 283 21.94 13.80 -8.58
C GLU A 283 23.01 12.74 -8.29
N LYS A 284 23.74 12.87 -7.18
CA LYS A 284 24.77 11.91 -6.77
C LYS A 284 24.21 10.51 -6.52
N GLU A 285 22.97 10.41 -6.06
CA GLU A 285 22.33 9.14 -5.74
C GLU A 285 21.69 8.48 -6.96
N THR A 286 21.09 9.27 -7.86
CA THR A 286 20.23 8.76 -8.94
C THR A 286 20.74 9.06 -10.35
N GLY A 287 21.78 9.88 -10.49
CA GLY A 287 22.21 10.43 -11.78
C GLY A 287 21.22 11.43 -12.39
N MET A 288 20.20 11.85 -11.63
CA MET A 288 19.10 12.69 -12.10
C MET A 288 19.24 14.11 -11.60
N THR A 289 19.24 15.06 -12.54
CA THR A 289 19.01 16.48 -12.27
C THR A 289 17.57 16.85 -12.58
N GLU A 290 17.10 17.98 -12.08
CA GLU A 290 15.76 18.49 -12.41
C GLU A 290 15.56 18.69 -13.92
N GLU A 291 16.61 19.09 -14.63
CA GLU A 291 16.60 19.22 -16.09
C GLU A 291 16.35 17.86 -16.78
N ILE A 292 16.99 16.79 -16.32
CA ILE A 292 16.81 15.44 -16.87
C ILE A 292 15.41 14.90 -16.54
N ARG A 293 14.90 15.15 -15.33
CA ARG A 293 13.54 14.76 -14.92
C ARG A 293 12.49 15.40 -15.84
N ASN A 294 12.61 16.71 -16.04
CA ASN A 294 11.72 17.47 -16.93
C ASN A 294 11.84 16.99 -18.37
N TYR A 295 13.06 16.78 -18.87
CA TYR A 295 13.27 16.24 -20.22
C TYR A 295 12.56 14.89 -20.41
N LEU A 296 12.79 13.93 -19.53
CA LEU A 296 12.16 12.61 -19.64
C LEU A 296 10.65 12.71 -19.56
N LEU A 297 10.10 13.47 -18.60
CA LEU A 297 8.66 13.66 -18.47
C LEU A 297 8.03 14.28 -19.73
N ASP A 298 8.67 15.34 -20.24
CA ASP A 298 8.18 16.08 -21.40
C ASP A 298 8.19 15.22 -22.66
N ILE A 299 9.26 14.46 -22.92
CA ILE A 299 9.32 13.59 -24.10
C ILE A 299 8.31 12.45 -24.00
N HIS A 300 8.12 11.84 -22.82
CA HIS A 300 7.07 10.84 -22.63
C HIS A 300 5.67 11.43 -22.93
N ASN A 301 5.35 12.61 -22.39
CA ASN A 301 4.05 13.24 -22.59
C ASN A 301 3.84 13.71 -24.04
N LYS A 302 4.87 14.28 -24.70
CA LYS A 302 4.82 14.62 -26.12
C LYS A 302 4.57 13.39 -26.99
N TYR A 303 5.24 12.28 -26.69
CA TYR A 303 5.05 11.03 -27.41
C TYR A 303 3.66 10.44 -27.18
N ARG A 304 3.19 10.40 -25.92
CA ARG A 304 1.82 9.97 -25.59
C ARG A 304 0.76 10.81 -26.30
N SER A 305 0.95 12.13 -26.38
CA SER A 305 0.10 13.04 -27.14
C SER A 305 0.10 12.73 -28.64
N SER A 306 1.26 12.44 -29.21
CA SER A 306 1.40 12.08 -30.63
C SER A 306 0.69 10.76 -30.95
N VAL A 307 0.89 9.74 -30.11
CA VAL A 307 0.20 8.44 -30.20
C VAL A 307 -1.31 8.63 -30.07
N ALA A 308 -1.77 9.39 -29.06
CA ALA A 308 -3.20 9.64 -28.83
C ALA A 308 -3.88 10.30 -30.03
N ARG A 309 -3.17 11.19 -30.74
CA ARG A 309 -3.67 11.84 -31.96
C ARG A 309 -3.53 10.98 -33.22
N GLY A 310 -2.90 9.81 -33.13
CA GLY A 310 -2.67 8.90 -34.24
C GLY A 310 -1.63 9.40 -35.23
N LEU A 311 -0.54 9.99 -34.72
CA LEU A 311 0.50 10.64 -35.52
C LEU A 311 1.81 9.84 -35.59
N GLU A 312 1.96 8.79 -34.78
CA GLU A 312 3.19 7.98 -34.76
C GLU A 312 3.12 6.85 -35.79
N PRO A 313 4.14 6.69 -36.66
CA PRO A 313 4.22 5.57 -37.59
C PRO A 313 4.37 4.22 -36.88
N ASP A 314 3.68 3.20 -37.38
CA ASP A 314 3.75 1.82 -36.89
C ASP A 314 4.22 0.92 -38.05
N MET A 315 5.31 0.17 -37.87
CA MET A 315 5.86 -0.71 -38.91
C MET A 315 4.85 -1.75 -39.42
N LEU A 316 3.98 -2.25 -38.54
CA LEU A 316 2.96 -3.25 -38.88
C LEU A 316 1.59 -2.60 -39.21
N GLY A 317 1.54 -1.27 -39.23
CA GLY A 317 0.38 -0.47 -39.57
C GLY A 317 0.75 0.69 -40.50
N THR A 318 -0.03 1.77 -40.45
CA THR A 318 0.33 3.03 -41.12
C THR A 318 0.69 4.08 -40.07
N PHE A 319 -0.22 4.28 -39.10
CA PHE A 319 -0.04 5.09 -37.93
C PHE A 319 -0.70 4.41 -36.73
N THR A 320 -0.36 4.82 -35.51
CA THR A 320 -1.06 4.38 -34.30
C THR A 320 -2.55 4.73 -34.38
N PRO A 321 -3.46 3.88 -33.89
CA PRO A 321 -4.84 4.30 -33.73
C PRO A 321 -4.94 5.40 -32.67
N LYS A 322 -5.98 6.23 -32.79
CA LYS A 322 -6.21 7.34 -31.85
C LYS A 322 -6.63 6.81 -30.49
N ALA A 323 -6.11 7.41 -29.42
CA ALA A 323 -6.46 7.06 -28.06
C ALA A 323 -7.53 8.02 -27.54
N LYS A 324 -8.57 7.46 -26.91
CA LYS A 324 -9.72 8.24 -26.44
C LYS A 324 -9.44 9.04 -25.17
N LYS A 325 -8.66 8.46 -24.25
CA LYS A 325 -8.54 8.98 -22.86
C LYS A 325 -7.14 8.77 -22.27
N MET A 326 -6.11 8.97 -23.09
CA MET A 326 -4.70 8.87 -22.70
C MET A 326 -4.38 9.85 -21.56
N VAL A 327 -3.86 9.35 -20.43
CA VAL A 327 -3.53 10.19 -19.27
C VAL A 327 -2.17 10.87 -19.45
N LYS A 328 -2.06 12.13 -19.06
CA LYS A 328 -0.80 12.88 -18.94
C LYS A 328 -0.04 12.42 -17.70
N LEU A 329 1.23 12.05 -17.88
CA LEU A 329 2.10 11.62 -16.79
C LEU A 329 2.55 12.83 -15.96
N GLY A 330 2.67 12.62 -14.65
CA GLY A 330 3.45 13.46 -13.74
C GLY A 330 4.75 12.77 -13.33
N TYR A 331 5.79 13.55 -13.02
CA TYR A 331 7.01 12.99 -12.45
C TYR A 331 6.77 12.66 -10.97
N ASP A 332 7.11 11.43 -10.58
CA ASP A 332 6.90 10.90 -9.25
C ASP A 332 8.25 10.49 -8.65
N CYS A 333 8.77 11.30 -7.72
CA CYS A 333 10.02 11.04 -7.03
C CYS A 333 10.01 9.71 -6.27
N TYR A 334 8.82 9.20 -5.95
CA TYR A 334 8.66 7.88 -5.38
C TYR A 334 9.06 6.78 -6.38
N LEU A 335 8.64 6.87 -7.65
CA LEU A 335 9.05 5.93 -8.69
C LEU A 335 10.54 6.03 -9.02
N GLU A 336 11.15 7.21 -8.90
CA GLU A 336 12.61 7.37 -9.00
C GLU A 336 13.33 6.58 -7.89
N LYS A 337 12.84 6.65 -6.64
CA LYS A 337 13.37 5.84 -5.54
C LYS A 337 13.16 4.34 -5.74
N VAL A 338 12.03 3.93 -6.32
CA VAL A 338 11.80 2.52 -6.69
C VAL A 338 12.83 2.08 -7.72
N ALA A 339 13.04 2.88 -8.76
CA ALA A 339 14.00 2.61 -9.81
C ALA A 339 15.42 2.44 -9.27
N LEU A 340 15.86 3.33 -8.36
CA LEU A 340 17.16 3.25 -7.69
C LEU A 340 17.37 1.92 -6.97
N ARG A 341 16.35 1.45 -6.25
CA ARG A 341 16.42 0.22 -5.48
C ARG A 341 16.36 -1.02 -6.36
N THR A 342 15.54 -1.01 -7.42
CA THR A 342 15.49 -2.11 -8.38
C THR A 342 16.80 -2.22 -9.17
N ALA A 343 17.45 -1.10 -9.49
CA ALA A 343 18.76 -1.06 -10.13
C ALA A 343 19.94 -1.28 -9.15
N SER A 344 19.70 -1.82 -7.95
CA SER A 344 20.77 -2.07 -6.96
C SER A 344 21.72 -3.18 -7.42
N ALA A 345 21.19 -4.24 -8.05
CA ALA A 345 21.96 -5.34 -8.60
C ALA A 345 22.64 -4.96 -9.94
N CYS A 346 23.87 -5.41 -10.10
CA CYS A 346 24.72 -5.17 -11.27
C CYS A 346 25.30 -6.50 -11.78
N PRO A 347 25.30 -6.77 -13.11
CA PRO A 347 24.54 -6.06 -14.14
C PRO A 347 23.02 -6.22 -13.95
N PRO A 348 22.20 -5.28 -14.44
CA PRO A 348 20.75 -5.39 -14.29
C PRO A 348 20.22 -6.54 -15.13
N VAL A 349 19.43 -7.42 -14.51
CA VAL A 349 18.72 -8.50 -15.21
C VAL A 349 17.31 -8.03 -15.53
N ARG A 350 16.97 -8.02 -16.83
CA ARG A 350 15.61 -7.69 -17.28
C ARG A 350 14.66 -8.75 -16.74
N THR A 351 13.73 -8.34 -15.89
CA THR A 351 12.73 -9.20 -15.26
C THR A 351 11.37 -8.53 -15.35
N ASP A 352 10.31 -9.33 -15.53
CA ASP A 352 8.95 -8.82 -15.57
C ASP A 352 8.55 -8.27 -14.19
N GLN A 353 8.36 -6.95 -14.12
CA GLN A 353 8.00 -6.27 -12.88
C GLN A 353 6.49 -6.33 -12.67
N LYS A 354 6.05 -6.91 -11.55
CA LYS A 354 4.61 -7.18 -11.31
C LYS A 354 3.81 -5.96 -10.89
N VAL A 355 4.48 -4.90 -10.43
CA VAL A 355 3.82 -3.74 -9.79
C VAL A 355 3.91 -2.48 -10.64
N PHE A 356 5.01 -2.30 -11.36
CA PHE A 356 5.26 -1.12 -12.19
C PHE A 356 5.68 -1.59 -13.58
N PHE A 357 5.43 -0.78 -14.59
CA PHE A 357 6.10 -1.00 -15.87
C PHE A 357 7.54 -0.49 -15.75
N TRP A 358 8.47 -1.20 -16.38
CA TRP A 358 9.89 -0.89 -16.28
C TRP A 358 10.52 -0.91 -17.68
N ASN A 359 11.06 0.25 -18.06
CA ASN A 359 11.92 0.39 -19.22
C ASN A 359 13.36 0.48 -18.77
N ILE A 360 14.23 -0.28 -19.44
CA ILE A 360 15.67 -0.27 -19.21
C ILE A 360 16.40 -0.09 -20.53
N HIS A 361 17.39 0.78 -20.55
CA HIS A 361 18.27 0.99 -21.70
C HIS A 361 19.72 0.88 -21.27
N LYS A 362 20.50 0.02 -21.94
CA LYS A 362 21.96 0.01 -21.84
C LYS A 362 22.51 1.05 -22.80
N VAL A 363 23.19 2.06 -22.26
CA VAL A 363 23.73 3.16 -23.06
C VAL A 363 24.91 2.68 -23.91
N SER A 364 24.96 3.12 -25.17
CA SER A 364 25.97 2.72 -26.14
C SER A 364 27.41 3.11 -25.75
N ASN A 365 27.57 4.23 -25.04
CA ASN A 365 28.84 4.72 -24.52
C ASN A 365 28.70 5.19 -23.08
N SER A 366 29.27 4.44 -22.13
CA SER A 366 29.15 4.74 -20.69
C SER A 366 29.76 6.08 -20.27
N LYS A 367 30.63 6.69 -21.09
CA LYS A 367 31.24 7.99 -20.79
C LYS A 367 30.38 9.20 -21.16
N MET A 368 29.25 9.01 -21.85
CA MET A 368 28.38 10.14 -22.21
C MET A 368 27.71 10.76 -20.99
N SER A 369 27.27 12.02 -21.11
CA SER A 369 26.56 12.70 -20.03
C SER A 369 25.22 12.00 -19.73
N ASN A 370 24.69 12.20 -18.53
CA ASN A 370 23.41 11.62 -18.16
C ASN A 370 22.25 12.17 -19.01
N MET A 371 22.34 13.42 -19.46
CA MET A 371 21.37 13.98 -20.41
C MET A 371 21.42 13.28 -21.79
N GLU A 372 22.61 13.01 -22.34
CA GLU A 372 22.72 12.27 -23.61
C GLU A 372 22.27 10.81 -23.47
N ALA A 373 22.56 10.18 -22.33
CA ALA A 373 22.05 8.85 -22.01
C ALA A 373 20.51 8.83 -21.97
N ALA A 374 19.88 9.83 -21.35
CA ALA A 374 18.42 9.98 -21.32
C ALA A 374 17.83 10.15 -22.72
N LYS A 375 18.46 10.97 -23.58
CA LYS A 375 18.06 11.15 -24.99
C LYS A 375 18.17 9.85 -25.78
N GLU A 376 19.28 9.13 -25.64
CA GLU A 376 19.49 7.84 -26.30
C GLU A 376 18.42 6.83 -25.91
N ALA A 377 18.13 6.68 -24.60
CA ALA A 377 17.13 5.77 -24.10
C ALA A 377 15.72 6.07 -24.64
N MET A 378 15.31 7.34 -24.62
CA MET A 378 14.01 7.75 -25.18
C MET A 378 13.91 7.45 -26.67
N ASN A 379 14.97 7.74 -27.43
CA ASN A 379 15.02 7.46 -28.86
C ASN A 379 14.93 5.95 -29.13
N ALA A 380 15.59 5.11 -28.32
CA ALA A 380 15.51 3.66 -28.46
C ALA A 380 14.08 3.16 -28.26
N TRP A 381 13.44 3.51 -27.14
CA TRP A 381 12.09 3.03 -26.80
C TRP A 381 11.01 3.52 -27.77
N ILE A 382 11.09 4.77 -28.25
CA ILE A 382 10.14 5.32 -29.23
C ILE A 382 10.26 4.60 -30.59
N ASN A 383 11.49 4.32 -31.03
CA ASN A 383 11.72 3.72 -32.34
C ASN A 383 11.37 2.22 -32.40
N GLU A 384 11.07 1.57 -31.27
CA GLU A 384 10.55 0.20 -31.27
C GLU A 384 9.27 0.07 -32.13
N LEU A 385 8.36 1.03 -32.01
CA LEU A 385 7.13 1.05 -32.79
C LEU A 385 7.42 1.22 -34.29
N ARG A 386 8.34 2.12 -34.63
CA ARG A 386 8.67 2.46 -36.02
C ARG A 386 9.42 1.35 -36.75
N HIS A 387 10.23 0.58 -36.03
CA HIS A 387 11.05 -0.48 -36.63
C HIS A 387 10.41 -1.86 -36.55
N TYR A 388 9.57 -2.11 -35.53
CA TYR A 388 9.04 -3.45 -35.29
C TYR A 388 7.52 -3.51 -35.22
N GLY A 389 6.85 -2.46 -34.77
CA GLY A 389 5.40 -2.31 -34.87
C GLY A 389 4.56 -3.21 -33.95
N ILE A 390 3.34 -2.75 -33.64
CA ILE A 390 2.29 -3.53 -32.97
C ILE A 390 1.18 -3.93 -33.95
N GLY A 391 0.89 -3.06 -34.91
CA GLY A 391 -0.13 -3.25 -35.92
C GLY A 391 -1.48 -2.66 -35.55
N PRO A 392 -2.42 -2.62 -36.52
CA PRO A 392 -3.63 -1.81 -36.45
C PRO A 392 -4.65 -2.27 -35.39
N GLN A 393 -4.53 -3.51 -34.91
CA GLN A 393 -5.38 -4.02 -33.83
C GLN A 393 -4.98 -3.45 -32.46
N ASN A 394 -3.77 -2.88 -32.36
CA ASN A 394 -3.21 -2.31 -31.15
C ASN A 394 -3.25 -3.28 -29.95
N VAL A 395 -3.05 -4.58 -30.19
CA VAL A 395 -3.01 -5.60 -29.13
C VAL A 395 -1.57 -5.99 -28.87
N PHE A 396 -1.06 -5.67 -27.68
CA PHE A 396 0.26 -6.13 -27.25
C PHE A 396 0.14 -7.58 -26.76
N ASN A 397 0.92 -8.49 -27.33
CA ASN A 397 0.80 -9.93 -27.07
C ASN A 397 2.17 -10.61 -26.92
N GLN A 398 2.17 -11.92 -26.67
CA GLN A 398 3.40 -12.69 -26.49
C GLN A 398 4.35 -12.59 -27.69
N PHE A 399 3.83 -12.53 -28.92
CA PHE A 399 4.67 -12.35 -30.10
C PHE A 399 5.48 -11.05 -29.96
N HIS A 400 4.86 -9.92 -29.64
CA HIS A 400 5.53 -8.62 -29.44
C HIS A 400 6.58 -8.61 -28.33
N TYR A 401 6.37 -9.42 -27.30
CA TYR A 401 7.21 -9.48 -26.11
C TYR A 401 8.40 -10.41 -26.29
N TRP A 402 8.23 -11.56 -26.97
CA TRP A 402 9.24 -12.63 -27.11
C TRP A 402 9.89 -12.67 -28.51
N ARG A 403 9.86 -11.57 -29.26
CA ARG A 403 10.37 -11.49 -30.64
C ARG A 403 11.84 -11.84 -30.81
N ASP A 404 12.64 -11.64 -29.77
CA ASP A 404 14.05 -12.02 -29.73
C ASP A 404 14.25 -13.55 -29.73
N SER A 405 13.26 -14.30 -29.24
CA SER A 405 13.27 -15.76 -29.15
C SER A 405 12.61 -16.48 -30.33
N ASP A 406 11.90 -15.75 -31.21
CA ASP A 406 11.19 -16.30 -32.36
C ASP A 406 11.69 -15.69 -33.69
N PRO A 407 12.54 -16.39 -34.46
CA PRO A 407 13.17 -15.85 -35.66
C PRO A 407 12.25 -15.71 -36.88
N TYR A 408 10.95 -16.01 -36.76
CA TYR A 408 10.05 -16.21 -37.90
C TYR A 408 9.79 -14.96 -38.77
N TYR A 409 10.07 -13.73 -38.30
CA TYR A 409 9.70 -12.50 -39.04
C TYR A 409 10.81 -11.44 -39.24
N ALA A 410 12.09 -11.74 -38.98
CA ALA A 410 13.20 -10.76 -39.06
C ALA A 410 13.03 -9.49 -38.17
N LEU A 411 12.06 -9.50 -37.26
CA LEU A 411 11.80 -8.47 -36.26
C LEU A 411 12.34 -8.99 -34.92
N TYR A 412 13.63 -8.76 -34.62
CA TYR A 412 14.31 -9.44 -33.50
C TYR A 412 14.24 -8.70 -32.16
N VAL A 413 13.60 -7.54 -32.10
CA VAL A 413 13.59 -6.71 -30.88
C VAL A 413 12.17 -6.63 -30.31
N PRO A 414 12.00 -6.90 -29.01
CA PRO A 414 10.73 -6.70 -28.33
C PRO A 414 10.23 -5.26 -28.46
N THR A 415 8.90 -5.08 -28.43
CA THR A 415 8.26 -3.74 -28.46
C THR A 415 7.67 -3.35 -27.10
N GLN A 416 8.20 -3.95 -26.04
CA GLN A 416 7.66 -3.83 -24.69
C GLN A 416 7.91 -2.43 -24.10
N ASP A 417 9.03 -1.78 -24.43
CA ASP A 417 9.34 -0.45 -23.89
C ASP A 417 8.39 0.60 -24.47
N TYR A 418 8.06 0.50 -25.77
CA TYR A 418 6.97 1.26 -26.38
C TYR A 418 5.64 0.99 -25.66
N ALA A 419 5.26 -0.29 -25.48
CA ALA A 419 3.97 -0.65 -24.90
C ALA A 419 3.78 -0.08 -23.49
N HIS A 420 4.85 -0.10 -22.66
CA HIS A 420 4.88 0.48 -21.33
C HIS A 420 4.69 2.01 -21.33
N MET A 421 5.24 2.71 -22.32
CA MET A 421 5.13 4.17 -22.44
C MET A 421 3.72 4.66 -22.76
N VAL A 422 2.91 3.84 -23.43
CA VAL A 422 1.59 4.25 -23.97
C VAL A 422 0.41 3.64 -23.24
N VAL A 423 0.62 3.03 -22.07
CA VAL A 423 -0.49 2.52 -21.25
C VAL A 423 -1.38 3.68 -20.83
N GLU A 424 -2.65 3.62 -21.21
CA GLU A 424 -3.58 4.75 -21.17
C GLU A 424 -3.74 5.35 -19.77
N GLY A 425 -3.94 4.49 -18.76
CA GLY A 425 -4.23 4.89 -17.39
C GLY A 425 -3.00 5.16 -16.53
N ASN A 426 -1.78 5.03 -17.06
CA ASN A 426 -0.58 5.39 -16.31
C ASN A 426 -0.53 6.91 -16.15
N ASP A 427 -0.24 7.34 -14.92
CA ASP A 427 -0.25 8.73 -14.48
C ASP A 427 1.11 9.21 -13.95
N ARG A 428 2.10 8.32 -13.86
CA ARG A 428 3.36 8.55 -13.14
C ARG A 428 4.57 8.05 -13.91
N LEU A 429 5.66 8.80 -13.81
CA LEU A 429 6.99 8.45 -14.30
C LEU A 429 8.04 8.72 -13.22
N GLY A 430 8.99 7.81 -13.03
CA GLY A 430 10.21 8.11 -12.27
C GLY A 430 11.38 7.34 -12.83
N CYS A 431 12.52 8.01 -12.99
CA CYS A 431 13.67 7.44 -13.68
C CYS A 431 14.96 7.63 -12.88
N ILE A 432 15.97 6.82 -13.19
CA ILE A 432 17.35 6.99 -12.72
C ILE A 432 18.34 6.70 -13.85
N ILE A 433 19.57 7.19 -13.68
CA ILE A 433 20.70 6.89 -14.55
C ILE A 433 21.86 6.44 -13.67
N LYS A 434 22.32 5.22 -13.87
CA LYS A 434 23.30 4.58 -12.99
C LYS A 434 24.44 3.93 -13.78
N ASP A 435 25.64 4.16 -13.30
CA ASP A 435 26.83 3.43 -13.73
C ASP A 435 26.93 2.08 -12.99
N CYS A 436 27.26 1.03 -13.72
CA CYS A 436 27.19 -0.36 -13.29
C CYS A 436 28.32 -1.14 -13.97
N GLU A 437 29.40 -1.43 -13.22
CA GLU A 437 30.56 -2.20 -13.70
C GLU A 437 31.20 -1.66 -14.99
N GLY A 438 31.26 -0.32 -15.14
CA GLY A 438 31.84 0.33 -16.33
C GLY A 438 30.85 0.54 -17.49
N GLU A 439 29.62 0.06 -17.33
CA GLU A 439 28.48 0.31 -18.22
C GLU A 439 27.54 1.35 -17.63
N LYS A 440 26.70 1.99 -18.45
CA LYS A 440 25.71 2.96 -17.99
C LYS A 440 24.30 2.52 -18.40
N TYR A 441 23.35 2.65 -17.49
CA TYR A 441 21.96 2.26 -17.72
C TYR A 441 20.99 3.39 -17.37
N VAL A 442 19.94 3.53 -18.18
CA VAL A 442 18.78 4.37 -17.89
C VAL A 442 17.63 3.46 -17.50
N HIS A 443 17.03 3.72 -16.34
CA HIS A 443 15.86 2.99 -15.85
C HIS A 443 14.70 3.97 -15.72
N CYS A 444 13.55 3.67 -16.32
CA CYS A 444 12.31 4.41 -16.12
C CYS A 444 11.20 3.48 -15.66
N PHE A 445 10.55 3.84 -14.57
CA PHE A 445 9.40 3.15 -14.02
C PHE A 445 8.15 3.97 -14.33
N LEU A 446 7.11 3.31 -14.83
CA LEU A 446 5.84 3.96 -15.20
C LEU A 446 4.67 3.32 -14.48
N GLY A 447 3.90 4.16 -13.79
CA GLY A 447 2.60 3.86 -13.20
C GLY A 447 2.54 2.60 -12.32
N PHE A 448 1.40 2.36 -11.69
CA PHE A 448 1.10 1.03 -11.17
C PHE A 448 0.50 0.19 -12.30
N ARG A 449 0.85 -1.10 -12.41
CA ARG A 449 0.22 -2.07 -13.32
C ARG A 449 -1.22 -2.39 -12.89
N ARG A 450 -2.10 -1.38 -12.91
CA ARG A 450 -3.54 -1.49 -12.67
C ARG A 450 -4.24 -2.18 -13.85
N THR A 451 -3.65 -2.04 -15.04
CA THR A 451 -4.09 -2.68 -16.28
C THR A 451 -2.97 -3.58 -16.79
N GLU A 452 -3.22 -4.89 -16.82
CA GLU A 452 -2.34 -5.81 -17.55
C GLU A 452 -2.49 -5.56 -19.06
N VAL A 453 -1.38 -5.35 -19.75
CA VAL A 453 -1.35 -5.06 -21.20
C VAL A 453 -1.10 -6.31 -22.03
N MET A 454 -0.56 -7.38 -21.44
CA MET A 454 -0.34 -8.64 -22.15
C MET A 454 -1.67 -9.25 -22.62
N GLY A 455 -1.77 -9.45 -23.94
CA GLY A 455 -2.95 -9.93 -24.64
C GLY A 455 -4.07 -8.89 -24.77
N LYS A 456 -3.80 -7.61 -24.47
CA LYS A 456 -4.79 -6.53 -24.47
C LYS A 456 -4.29 -5.30 -25.20
N LYS A 457 -5.17 -4.32 -25.37
CA LYS A 457 -4.82 -3.02 -25.93
C LYS A 457 -4.14 -2.14 -24.87
N PRO A 458 -3.01 -1.48 -25.19
CA PRO A 458 -2.39 -0.51 -24.27
C PRO A 458 -3.29 0.69 -23.96
N TYR A 459 -4.18 1.05 -24.90
CA TYR A 459 -5.15 2.14 -24.76
C TYR A 459 -6.46 1.87 -25.50
N GLU A 460 -7.54 2.53 -25.07
CA GLU A 460 -8.84 2.44 -25.71
C GLU A 460 -8.86 3.32 -26.96
N GLU A 461 -9.19 2.71 -28.09
CA GLU A 461 -9.28 3.43 -29.36
C GLU A 461 -10.51 4.32 -29.40
N GLY A 462 -10.34 5.54 -29.92
CA GLY A 462 -11.46 6.45 -30.11
C GLY A 462 -11.02 7.87 -30.42
N MET A 463 -12.00 8.77 -30.52
CA MET A 463 -11.70 10.19 -30.71
C MET A 463 -10.97 10.73 -29.50
N PRO A 464 -9.83 11.44 -29.70
CA PRO A 464 -9.09 12.00 -28.58
C PRO A 464 -9.92 13.04 -27.83
N CYS A 465 -9.63 13.22 -26.54
CA CYS A 465 -10.41 14.12 -25.70
C CYS A 465 -10.39 15.56 -26.26
N THR A 466 -11.53 16.23 -26.17
CA THR A 466 -11.69 17.66 -26.52
C THR A 466 -12.27 18.48 -25.37
N LYS A 467 -12.90 17.81 -24.40
CA LYS A 467 -13.52 18.39 -23.20
C LYS A 467 -13.44 17.40 -22.05
N SER A 468 -13.61 17.90 -20.83
CA SER A 468 -13.45 17.08 -19.61
C SER A 468 -14.36 15.84 -19.56
N SER A 469 -15.56 15.93 -20.14
CA SER A 469 -16.52 14.81 -20.17
C SER A 469 -16.04 13.62 -21.00
N ASP A 470 -15.05 13.81 -21.87
CA ASP A 470 -14.48 12.74 -22.69
C ASP A 470 -13.49 11.88 -21.87
N CYS A 471 -12.97 12.43 -20.77
CA CYS A 471 -12.04 11.77 -19.86
C CYS A 471 -12.79 11.04 -18.74
N THR A 472 -12.22 9.90 -18.30
CA THR A 472 -12.76 9.14 -17.16
C THR A 472 -12.84 10.02 -15.91
N GLY A 473 -14.01 10.08 -15.27
CA GLY A 473 -14.22 10.87 -14.06
C GLY A 473 -14.44 12.37 -14.31
N ASN A 474 -14.68 12.79 -15.57
CA ASN A 474 -14.91 14.20 -15.94
C ASN A 474 -13.74 15.13 -15.56
N VAL A 475 -12.53 14.62 -15.66
CA VAL A 475 -11.27 15.30 -15.33
C VAL A 475 -10.83 16.20 -16.48
N THR A 476 -9.91 17.13 -16.23
CA THR A 476 -9.45 18.09 -17.24
C THR A 476 -8.90 17.37 -18.48
N CYS A 477 -9.38 17.75 -19.66
CA CYS A 477 -8.75 17.41 -20.93
C CYS A 477 -7.85 18.56 -21.38
N PHE A 478 -6.57 18.29 -21.59
CA PHE A 478 -5.63 19.18 -22.27
C PHE A 478 -5.84 19.02 -23.78
N ALA A 479 -6.86 19.71 -24.32
CA ALA A 479 -7.35 19.49 -25.69
C ALA A 479 -6.26 19.64 -26.79
N GLU A 480 -5.31 20.56 -26.62
CA GLU A 480 -4.20 20.74 -27.57
C GLU A 480 -3.24 19.54 -27.59
N GLU A 481 -3.10 18.85 -26.46
CA GLU A 481 -2.26 17.67 -26.30
C GLU A 481 -3.04 16.37 -26.50
N ALA A 482 -4.38 16.43 -26.49
CA ALA A 482 -5.26 15.27 -26.47
C ALA A 482 -4.97 14.31 -25.29
N LEU A 483 -4.61 14.87 -24.13
CA LEU A 483 -4.32 14.12 -22.91
C LEU A 483 -5.28 14.50 -21.78
N CYS A 484 -5.69 13.52 -20.98
CA CYS A 484 -6.48 13.72 -19.77
C CYS A 484 -5.56 13.95 -18.56
N SER A 485 -5.94 14.80 -17.61
CA SER A 485 -5.29 14.81 -16.29
C SER A 485 -5.56 13.50 -15.55
N ALA A 486 -4.67 13.12 -14.65
CA ALA A 486 -4.93 11.98 -13.77
C ALA A 486 -6.19 12.22 -12.91
N PRO A 487 -7.11 11.24 -12.81
CA PRO A 487 -8.30 11.34 -11.96
C PRO A 487 -7.96 11.33 -10.49
#